data_AF-A0A453M050-F1
#
_entry.id   AF-A0A453M050-F1
#
_cell.length_a   1.000
_cell.length_b   1.000
_cell.length_c   1.000
_cell.angle_alpha   90.00
_cell.angle_beta   90.00
_cell.angle_gamma   90.00
#
_symmetry.space_group_name_H-M   'P 1'
#
loop_
_entity.id
_entity.type
_entity.pdbx_description
1 polymer ?
#
loop_
_entity_poly.entity_id
_entity_poly.type
_entity_poly.pdbx_seq_one_letter_code
_entity_poly.pdbx_strand_id
1 'polypeptide(L)'
;QAACCYLLSSPRMLRKYGFHLILAGNSYYLSDQKQHAVRAYRNALFVYKQNPWSYINNHVHFNVGRWYGVLGIFDVAIKHLLEVIACSHQSLTTQSMFLNDFFHFVQSTGEKFDVYKLQLPVFNMSSLRVVNEDHRTYASNADVDVNESIWQELEEELIPSSSVVRTNWLDTQPKSSPFRNNKACVCVAGEAVKLNVELKNPLQISVNVSGISLICQLSTNLNASETGALTTAAEEDIASTKPSISTFESDGNNFTVSKLDIVLGGGETKRIQLEVTPKVIGILKLVGIRWTLSDSVVGYQYFEVATQKKNKKGKRGARRSLNTNLIVIKGLPKLTGYIECLPTKAFTGDLQLLTLNLRNQSEHAVKNIKMKISHPRFVIPGDSSDLDLEFPQCLRKHVQSDSNTVSEGTKENVKGSLFAFPQGIKIQGGTTFSWPLWFHAATPGNFSLYLSLYYEMESTTDIPYRTLRMHYNVEVLPSLDVSFAISMCSSRLQEYIVRMDVINKTPSDSFALNQLSCVGTKWAVSTLPSRDSISFVETIPANQAVSCFFKIKDLSTSSCIEAADGSCGSDIVLSPGGSTDVFDVSRTPITDFHYQERHQQGKLAKV
;
A
#
# COMPACT_ATOMS: atom_id res chain seq x y z
N GLN A 1 41.10 2.10 -50.17
CA GLN A 1 41.18 2.96 -51.36
C GLN A 1 39.82 3.61 -51.67
N ALA A 2 38.76 2.85 -51.96
CA ALA A 2 37.42 3.39 -52.25
C ALA A 2 36.90 4.39 -51.18
N ALA A 3 37.08 4.08 -49.88
CA ALA A 3 36.74 5.02 -48.81
C ALA A 3 37.42 6.39 -49.00
N CYS A 4 38.74 6.42 -49.19
CA CYS A 4 39.49 7.67 -49.38
C CYS A 4 39.00 8.46 -50.61
N CYS A 5 38.63 7.78 -51.70
CA CYS A 5 38.06 8.45 -52.87
C CYS A 5 36.76 9.21 -52.53
N TYR A 6 35.87 8.63 -51.71
CA TYR A 6 34.64 9.30 -51.27
C TYR A 6 34.88 10.43 -50.26
N LEU A 7 35.98 10.38 -49.51
CA LEU A 7 36.38 11.48 -48.62
C LEU A 7 36.94 12.66 -49.42
N LEU A 8 37.64 12.38 -50.52
CA LEU A 8 38.30 13.36 -51.40
C LEU A 8 37.41 13.84 -52.55
N SER A 9 36.21 13.27 -52.74
CA SER A 9 35.28 13.70 -53.77
C SER A 9 34.70 15.09 -53.47
N SER A 10 34.30 15.81 -54.52
CA SER A 10 33.58 17.09 -54.44
C SER A 10 32.18 16.91 -55.03
N PRO A 11 31.09 16.94 -54.23
CA PRO A 11 31.05 17.12 -52.77
C PRO A 11 31.53 15.89 -51.99
N ARG A 12 31.95 16.11 -50.73
CA ARG A 12 32.44 15.04 -49.83
C ARG A 12 31.31 14.08 -49.47
N MET A 13 31.52 12.79 -49.68
CA MET A 13 30.50 11.76 -49.44
C MET A 13 30.77 10.98 -48.15
N LEU A 14 30.63 11.64 -46.99
CA LEU A 14 30.97 11.07 -45.67
C LEU A 14 30.25 9.76 -45.36
N ARG A 15 28.98 9.60 -45.76
CA ARG A 15 28.23 8.35 -45.56
C ARG A 15 28.83 7.18 -46.33
N LYS A 16 29.22 7.40 -47.60
CA LYS A 16 29.88 6.38 -48.43
C LYS A 16 31.27 6.08 -47.89
N TYR A 17 32.01 7.11 -47.46
CA TYR A 17 33.29 6.95 -46.77
C TYR A 17 33.18 6.01 -45.55
N GLY A 18 32.25 6.28 -44.63
CA GLY A 18 32.01 5.44 -43.45
C GLY A 18 31.64 3.99 -43.81
N PHE A 19 30.77 3.81 -44.81
CA PHE A 19 30.34 2.47 -45.23
C PHE A 19 31.49 1.66 -45.82
N HIS A 20 32.31 2.27 -46.69
CA HIS A 20 33.47 1.60 -47.26
C HIS A 20 34.59 1.34 -46.23
N LEU A 21 34.65 2.11 -45.14
CA LEU A 21 35.54 1.79 -44.02
C LEU A 21 35.08 0.53 -43.27
N ILE A 22 33.78 0.36 -43.05
CA ILE A 22 33.21 -0.86 -42.42
C ILE A 22 33.52 -2.08 -43.29
N LEU A 23 33.29 -1.99 -44.60
CA LEU A 23 33.62 -3.07 -45.53
C LEU A 23 35.11 -3.41 -45.50
N ALA A 24 35.98 -2.40 -45.58
CA ALA A 24 37.43 -2.60 -45.51
C ALA A 24 37.85 -3.24 -44.17
N GLY A 25 37.26 -2.81 -43.05
CA GLY A 25 37.56 -3.40 -41.76
C GLY A 25 37.14 -4.87 -41.66
N ASN A 26 36.00 -5.26 -42.26
CA ASN A 26 35.61 -6.66 -42.34
C ASN A 26 36.59 -7.48 -43.20
N SER A 27 37.03 -6.95 -44.33
CA SER A 27 38.05 -7.59 -45.16
C SER A 27 39.37 -7.77 -44.42
N TYR A 28 39.85 -6.75 -43.69
CA TYR A 28 41.05 -6.88 -42.87
C TYR A 28 40.90 -7.95 -41.79
N TYR A 29 39.74 -8.02 -41.14
CA TYR A 29 39.46 -9.04 -40.15
C TYR A 29 39.50 -10.46 -40.75
N LEU A 30 38.86 -10.67 -41.90
CA LEU A 30 38.88 -11.96 -42.61
C LEU A 30 40.29 -12.38 -43.06
N SER A 31 41.20 -11.42 -43.20
CA SER A 31 42.63 -11.67 -43.50
C SER A 31 43.51 -11.75 -42.24
N ASP A 32 42.92 -11.91 -41.05
CA ASP A 32 43.58 -11.93 -39.73
C ASP A 32 44.38 -10.65 -39.38
N GLN A 33 44.11 -9.55 -40.09
CA GLN A 33 44.72 -8.23 -39.85
C GLN A 33 43.91 -7.41 -38.85
N LYS A 34 43.78 -7.91 -37.61
CA LYS A 34 42.90 -7.37 -36.56
C LYS A 34 43.18 -5.90 -36.20
N GLN A 35 44.45 -5.49 -36.15
CA GLN A 35 44.81 -4.10 -35.88
C GLN A 35 44.33 -3.14 -36.97
N HIS A 36 44.44 -3.55 -38.24
CA HIS A 36 43.93 -2.77 -39.37
C HIS A 36 42.40 -2.74 -39.41
N ALA A 37 41.74 -3.84 -39.03
CA ALA A 37 40.30 -3.90 -38.87
C ALA A 37 39.81 -2.88 -37.83
N VAL A 38 40.41 -2.88 -36.63
CA VAL A 38 40.11 -1.91 -35.56
C VAL A 38 40.33 -0.47 -36.04
N ARG A 39 41.45 -0.18 -36.71
CA ARG A 39 41.72 1.17 -37.24
C ARG A 39 40.64 1.64 -38.22
N ALA A 40 40.20 0.76 -39.12
CA ALA A 40 39.15 1.08 -40.08
C ALA A 40 37.81 1.38 -39.38
N TYR A 41 37.41 0.56 -38.41
CA TYR A 41 36.15 0.76 -37.68
C TYR A 41 36.18 1.96 -36.73
N ARG A 42 37.31 2.26 -36.08
CA ARG A 42 37.46 3.49 -35.29
C ARG A 42 37.23 4.73 -36.15
N ASN A 43 37.77 4.75 -37.37
CA ASN A 43 37.53 5.85 -38.31
C ASN A 43 36.06 5.91 -38.75
N ALA A 44 35.41 4.77 -38.94
CA ALA A 44 33.99 4.71 -39.25
C ALA A 44 33.13 5.26 -38.09
N LEU A 45 33.53 5.01 -36.84
CA LEU A 45 32.81 5.48 -35.67
C LEU A 45 32.68 7.00 -35.63
N PHE A 46 33.72 7.74 -36.02
CA PHE A 46 33.65 9.21 -36.12
C PHE A 46 32.60 9.72 -37.11
N VAL A 47 32.32 8.95 -38.16
CA VAL A 47 31.29 9.29 -39.15
C VAL A 47 29.88 9.08 -38.58
N TYR A 48 29.70 8.05 -37.77
CA TYR A 48 28.36 7.63 -37.32
C TYR A 48 27.97 8.12 -35.92
N LYS A 49 28.94 8.56 -35.09
CA LYS A 49 28.72 9.01 -33.69
C LYS A 49 27.66 10.11 -33.53
N GLN A 50 27.46 10.97 -34.53
CA GLN A 50 26.48 12.07 -34.47
C GLN A 50 25.17 11.76 -35.19
N ASN A 51 25.03 10.58 -35.80
CA ASN A 51 23.87 10.21 -36.60
C ASN A 51 22.93 9.26 -35.82
N PRO A 52 21.60 9.37 -35.99
CA PRO A 52 20.61 8.55 -35.27
C PRO A 52 20.51 7.09 -35.80
N TRP A 53 21.51 6.59 -36.51
CA TRP A 53 21.48 5.27 -37.15
C TRP A 53 21.88 4.18 -36.16
N SER A 54 20.96 3.78 -35.29
CA SER A 54 21.18 2.78 -34.24
C SER A 54 21.78 1.46 -34.75
N TYR A 55 21.27 0.91 -35.85
CA TYR A 55 21.76 -0.37 -36.39
C TYR A 55 23.24 -0.33 -36.78
N ILE A 56 23.68 0.71 -37.50
CA ILE A 56 25.09 0.81 -37.91
C ILE A 56 25.99 1.17 -36.73
N ASN A 57 25.51 2.00 -35.80
CA ASN A 57 26.24 2.34 -34.58
C ASN A 57 26.46 1.09 -33.72
N ASN A 58 25.42 0.30 -33.49
CA ASN A 58 25.51 -0.97 -32.77
C ASN A 58 26.50 -1.92 -33.45
N HIS A 59 26.41 -2.06 -34.77
CA HIS A 59 27.34 -2.90 -35.53
C HIS A 59 28.80 -2.46 -35.38
N VAL A 60 29.07 -1.16 -35.49
CA VAL A 60 30.43 -0.62 -35.35
C VAL A 60 30.95 -0.79 -33.93
N HIS A 61 30.17 -0.39 -32.91
CA HIS A 61 30.56 -0.53 -31.50
C HIS A 61 30.78 -1.99 -31.10
N PHE A 62 29.89 -2.90 -31.52
CA PHE A 62 30.01 -4.32 -31.22
C PHE A 62 31.28 -4.93 -31.81
N ASN A 63 31.55 -4.71 -33.10
CA ASN A 63 32.75 -5.27 -33.74
C ASN A 63 34.04 -4.66 -33.19
N VAL A 64 34.08 -3.34 -32.94
CA VAL A 64 35.24 -2.69 -32.31
C VAL A 64 35.49 -3.27 -30.93
N GLY A 65 34.44 -3.40 -30.11
CA GLY A 65 34.52 -3.99 -28.79
C GLY A 65 35.05 -5.42 -28.82
N ARG A 66 34.45 -6.27 -29.66
CA ARG A 66 34.87 -7.67 -29.84
C ARG A 66 36.32 -7.80 -30.26
N TRP A 67 36.79 -6.98 -31.20
CA TRP A 67 38.17 -7.06 -31.68
C TRP A 67 39.19 -6.56 -30.66
N TYR A 68 38.88 -5.51 -29.91
CA TYR A 68 39.73 -5.13 -28.77
C TYR A 68 39.81 -6.24 -27.72
N GLY A 69 38.69 -6.93 -27.46
CA GLY A 69 38.65 -8.08 -26.56
C GLY A 69 39.55 -9.22 -27.04
N VAL A 70 39.53 -9.55 -28.33
CA VAL A 70 40.43 -10.55 -28.93
C VAL A 70 41.91 -10.12 -28.86
N LEU A 71 42.20 -8.82 -28.92
CA LEU A 71 43.55 -8.27 -28.76
C LEU A 71 43.99 -8.17 -27.29
N GLY A 72 43.18 -8.59 -26.32
CA GLY A 72 43.47 -8.53 -24.89
C GLY A 72 43.31 -7.15 -24.25
N ILE A 73 42.76 -6.17 -24.98
CA ILE A 73 42.53 -4.79 -24.49
C ILE A 73 41.10 -4.69 -23.96
N PHE A 74 40.85 -5.37 -22.83
CA PHE A 74 39.50 -5.58 -22.29
C PHE A 74 38.82 -4.29 -21.82
N ASP A 75 39.56 -3.35 -21.24
CA ASP A 75 39.02 -2.08 -20.73
C ASP A 75 38.35 -1.24 -21.83
N VAL A 76 38.98 -1.18 -23.02
CA VAL A 76 38.44 -0.50 -24.20
C VAL A 76 37.32 -1.32 -24.84
N ALA A 77 37.47 -2.65 -24.87
CA ALA A 77 36.45 -3.55 -25.39
C ALA A 77 35.10 -3.37 -24.67
N ILE A 78 35.14 -3.43 -23.33
CA ILE A 78 33.97 -3.31 -22.47
C ILE A 78 33.28 -1.96 -22.65
N LYS A 79 34.03 -0.85 -22.73
CA LYS A 79 33.47 0.49 -23.00
C LYS A 79 32.67 0.55 -24.31
N HIS A 80 33.17 -0.09 -25.37
CA HIS A 80 32.45 -0.13 -26.64
C HIS A 80 31.21 -1.03 -26.58
N LEU A 81 31.27 -2.16 -25.88
CA LEU A 81 30.15 -3.09 -25.72
C LEU A 81 29.03 -2.51 -24.84
N LEU A 82 29.36 -1.71 -23.82
CA LEU A 82 28.39 -0.98 -22.98
C LEU A 82 27.47 -0.04 -23.78
N GLU A 83 27.90 0.46 -24.94
CA GLU A 83 27.07 1.29 -25.81
C GLU A 83 25.98 0.49 -26.54
N VAL A 84 26.09 -0.84 -26.55
CA VAL A 84 25.23 -1.74 -27.33
C VAL A 84 24.33 -2.60 -26.44
N ILE A 85 24.61 -2.72 -25.14
CA ILE A 85 23.88 -3.64 -24.25
C ILE A 85 22.37 -3.37 -24.16
N ALA A 86 21.90 -2.13 -24.34
CA ALA A 86 20.47 -1.77 -24.28
C ALA A 86 19.80 -1.78 -25.67
N CYS A 87 20.10 -2.76 -26.52
CA CYS A 87 19.66 -2.81 -27.91
C CYS A 87 18.28 -3.49 -28.12
N SER A 88 17.21 -2.92 -27.57
CA SER A 88 15.85 -3.47 -27.65
C SER A 88 15.30 -3.70 -29.07
N HIS A 89 15.84 -2.99 -30.06
CA HIS A 89 15.44 -3.06 -31.48
C HIS A 89 16.12 -4.19 -32.27
N GLN A 90 17.11 -4.86 -31.70
CA GLN A 90 17.78 -6.00 -32.34
C GLN A 90 16.97 -7.29 -32.15
N SER A 91 17.25 -8.33 -32.94
CA SER A 91 16.63 -9.65 -32.75
C SER A 91 17.08 -10.33 -31.46
N LEU A 92 16.29 -11.29 -30.97
CA LEU A 92 16.59 -12.07 -29.76
C LEU A 92 18.00 -12.70 -29.80
N THR A 93 18.37 -13.27 -30.95
CA THR A 93 19.68 -13.90 -31.18
C THR A 93 20.81 -12.88 -31.08
N THR A 94 20.67 -11.72 -31.71
CA THR A 94 21.69 -10.66 -31.67
C THR A 94 21.84 -10.06 -30.28
N GLN A 95 20.73 -9.85 -29.56
CA GLN A 95 20.77 -9.39 -28.16
C GLN A 95 21.53 -10.37 -27.26
N SER A 96 21.25 -11.67 -27.40
CA SER A 96 21.96 -12.73 -26.66
C SER A 96 23.45 -12.75 -27.00
N MET A 97 23.80 -12.67 -28.29
CA MET A 97 25.19 -12.59 -28.73
C MET A 97 25.93 -11.40 -28.11
N PHE A 98 25.33 -10.21 -28.12
CA PHE A 98 25.94 -9.00 -27.58
C PHE A 98 26.17 -9.08 -26.07
N LEU A 99 25.19 -9.60 -25.31
CA LEU A 99 25.34 -9.78 -23.88
C LEU A 99 26.36 -10.86 -23.52
N ASN A 100 26.37 -11.99 -24.23
CA ASN A 100 27.32 -13.08 -23.96
C ASN A 100 28.77 -12.64 -24.19
N ASP A 101 29.05 -11.96 -25.31
CA ASP A 101 30.39 -11.42 -25.58
C ASP A 101 30.80 -10.40 -24.51
N PHE A 102 29.87 -9.52 -24.11
CA PHE A 102 30.11 -8.55 -23.04
C PHE A 102 30.48 -9.22 -21.72
N PHE A 103 29.70 -10.20 -21.25
CA PHE A 103 30.00 -10.91 -20.01
C PHE A 103 31.29 -11.72 -20.10
N HIS A 104 31.56 -12.36 -21.24
CA HIS A 104 32.80 -13.10 -21.46
C HIS A 104 34.02 -12.19 -21.29
N PHE A 105 34.03 -11.00 -21.89
CA PHE A 105 35.15 -10.06 -21.75
C PHE A 105 35.25 -9.46 -20.35
N VAL A 106 34.14 -9.19 -19.67
CA VAL A 106 34.16 -8.76 -18.27
C VAL A 106 34.77 -9.85 -17.39
N GLN A 107 34.33 -11.10 -17.52
CA GLN A 107 34.85 -12.22 -16.73
C GLN A 107 36.34 -12.47 -17.00
N SER A 108 36.79 -12.23 -18.23
CA SER A 108 38.21 -12.33 -18.61
C SER A 108 39.12 -11.31 -17.89
N THR A 109 38.56 -10.22 -17.33
CA THR A 109 39.34 -9.26 -16.53
C THR A 109 39.66 -9.75 -15.11
N GLY A 110 38.99 -10.80 -14.62
CA GLY A 110 39.21 -11.37 -13.28
C GLY A 110 38.68 -10.53 -12.11
N GLU A 111 38.13 -9.34 -12.37
CA GLU A 111 37.57 -8.44 -11.36
C GLU A 111 36.10 -8.09 -11.68
N LYS A 112 35.35 -7.65 -10.66
CA LYS A 112 34.02 -7.08 -10.87
C LYS A 112 34.15 -5.71 -11.53
N PHE A 113 33.44 -5.50 -12.63
CA PHE A 113 33.53 -4.26 -13.41
C PHE A 113 32.47 -3.26 -12.96
N ASP A 114 32.89 -2.13 -12.36
CA ASP A 114 32.00 -1.07 -11.90
C ASP A 114 31.61 -0.11 -13.05
N VAL A 115 30.30 0.10 -13.24
CA VAL A 115 29.72 0.96 -14.29
C VAL A 115 28.79 2.00 -13.68
N TYR A 116 29.10 3.27 -13.92
CA TYR A 116 28.20 4.37 -13.60
C TYR A 116 27.09 4.47 -14.65
N LYS A 117 25.82 4.58 -14.20
CA LYS A 117 24.62 4.63 -15.05
C LYS A 117 24.55 3.46 -16.04
N LEU A 118 24.75 2.24 -15.53
CA LEU A 118 24.55 1.02 -16.32
C LEU A 118 23.12 0.99 -16.90
N GLN A 119 22.99 0.68 -18.20
CA GLN A 119 21.73 0.80 -18.93
C GLN A 119 20.78 -0.41 -18.75
N LEU A 120 21.19 -1.39 -17.94
CA LEU A 120 20.45 -2.62 -17.65
C LEU A 120 20.49 -2.95 -16.15
N PRO A 121 19.33 -3.14 -15.49
CA PRO A 121 17.99 -2.78 -15.95
C PRO A 121 17.80 -1.25 -15.95
N VAL A 122 16.79 -0.75 -16.66
CA VAL A 122 16.46 0.68 -16.65
C VAL A 122 15.60 0.98 -15.42
N PHE A 123 16.10 1.80 -14.51
CA PHE A 123 15.35 2.27 -13.36
C PHE A 123 14.51 3.51 -13.73
N ASN A 124 13.20 3.44 -13.51
CA ASN A 124 12.30 4.55 -13.74
C ASN A 124 12.40 5.57 -12.59
N MET A 125 13.28 6.56 -12.74
CA MET A 125 13.52 7.59 -11.71
C MET A 125 12.29 8.41 -11.35
N SER A 126 11.31 8.57 -12.24
CA SER A 126 10.07 9.28 -11.91
C SER A 126 9.06 8.47 -11.09
N SER A 127 9.27 7.15 -10.98
CA SER A 127 8.47 6.26 -10.14
C SER A 127 8.93 6.20 -8.68
N LEU A 128 10.07 6.83 -8.36
CA LEU A 128 10.66 6.77 -7.02
C LEU A 128 9.71 7.33 -5.96
N ARG A 129 9.37 6.49 -4.98
CA ARG A 129 8.57 6.87 -3.81
C ARG A 129 9.27 6.38 -2.54
N VAL A 130 9.67 7.33 -1.69
CA VAL A 130 10.12 7.04 -0.33
C VAL A 130 8.89 6.85 0.54
N VAL A 131 8.86 5.75 1.27
CA VAL A 131 7.86 5.41 2.28
C VAL A 131 8.59 5.29 3.60
N ASN A 132 8.30 6.21 4.51
CA ASN A 132 8.82 6.24 5.85
C ASN A 132 7.65 6.31 6.84
N GLU A 133 7.75 5.54 7.91
CA GLU A 133 6.81 5.60 9.02
C GLU A 133 7.31 6.66 10.00
N ASP A 134 6.59 7.77 10.10
CA ASP A 134 6.96 8.91 10.93
C ASP A 134 6.11 8.93 12.21
N HIS A 135 5.23 9.92 12.35
CA HIS A 135 4.11 9.85 13.28
C HIS A 135 2.98 8.96 12.75
N ARG A 136 2.98 8.62 11.45
CA ARG A 136 1.98 7.73 10.81
C ARG A 136 2.60 6.37 10.55
N THR A 137 1.93 5.34 11.05
CA THR A 137 2.30 3.94 10.89
C THR A 137 1.21 3.20 10.11
N TYR A 138 1.59 2.14 9.42
CA TYR A 138 0.70 1.36 8.56
C TYR A 138 0.71 -0.10 9.00
N ALA A 139 -0.46 -0.75 9.03
CA ALA A 139 -0.53 -2.19 9.33
C ALA A 139 0.00 -3.04 8.18
N SER A 140 -0.23 -2.60 6.94
CA SER A 140 0.19 -3.31 5.73
C SER A 140 0.80 -2.36 4.68
N ASN A 141 1.58 -2.92 3.76
CA ASN A 141 2.12 -2.16 2.63
C ASN A 141 1.01 -1.61 1.71
N ALA A 142 -0.17 -2.25 1.66
CA ALA A 142 -1.30 -1.79 0.84
C ALA A 142 -1.89 -0.46 1.37
N ASP A 143 -1.82 -0.22 2.67
CA ASP A 143 -2.38 0.97 3.32
C ASP A 143 -1.62 2.25 2.94
N VAL A 144 -0.37 2.12 2.50
CA VAL A 144 0.48 3.21 2.01
C VAL A 144 0.00 3.76 0.66
N ASP A 145 -0.64 2.92 -0.16
CA ASP A 145 -1.11 3.29 -1.49
C ASP A 145 -2.53 3.89 -1.47
N VAL A 146 -3.21 3.84 -0.33
CA VAL A 146 -4.49 4.52 -0.11
C VAL A 146 -4.30 6.05 -0.23
N ASN A 147 -5.30 6.73 -0.79
CA ASN A 147 -5.25 8.18 -0.96
C ASN A 147 -5.19 8.90 0.40
N GLU A 148 -4.25 9.82 0.54
CA GLU A 148 -4.02 10.59 1.77
C GLU A 148 -5.25 11.39 2.21
N SER A 149 -6.12 11.82 1.29
CA SER A 149 -7.36 12.54 1.66
C SER A 149 -8.27 11.71 2.56
N ILE A 150 -8.37 10.40 2.31
CA ILE A 150 -9.19 9.48 3.10
C ILE A 150 -8.66 9.40 4.53
N TRP A 151 -7.33 9.30 4.67
CA TRP A 151 -6.70 9.30 5.99
C TRP A 151 -6.86 10.63 6.72
N GLN A 152 -6.75 11.76 6.01
CA GLN A 152 -6.94 13.08 6.60
C GLN A 152 -8.34 13.27 7.17
N GLU A 153 -9.39 12.86 6.46
CA GLU A 153 -10.79 12.92 6.93
C GLU A 153 -11.03 12.07 8.19
N LEU A 154 -10.34 10.93 8.30
CA LEU A 154 -10.39 10.10 9.51
C LEU A 154 -9.59 10.73 10.66
N GLU A 155 -8.41 11.27 10.38
CA GLU A 155 -7.50 11.75 11.42
C GLU A 155 -7.88 13.14 11.97
N GLU A 156 -8.61 13.96 11.21
CA GLU A 156 -8.98 15.34 11.59
C GLU A 156 -9.71 15.43 12.95
N GLU A 157 -10.57 14.45 13.26
CA GLU A 157 -11.32 14.41 14.54
C GLU A 157 -10.59 13.62 15.64
N LEU A 158 -9.61 12.77 15.28
CA LEU A 158 -8.83 11.98 16.24
C LEU A 158 -7.77 12.83 16.94
N ILE A 159 -7.15 13.73 16.18
CA ILE A 159 -6.03 14.57 16.63
C ILE A 159 -6.59 15.83 17.29
N PRO A 160 -6.18 16.17 18.54
CA PRO A 160 -6.64 17.38 19.20
C PRO A 160 -6.39 18.64 18.35
N SER A 161 -7.35 19.57 18.32
CA SER A 161 -7.29 20.81 17.52
C SER A 161 -6.17 21.78 17.94
N SER A 162 -5.59 21.64 19.13
CA SER A 162 -4.36 22.34 19.55
C SER A 162 -3.09 21.76 18.93
N SER A 163 -3.17 20.55 18.38
CA SER A 163 -2.10 19.79 17.75
C SER A 163 -2.33 19.59 16.25
N VAL A 164 -2.85 20.62 15.55
CA VAL A 164 -2.93 20.61 14.08
C VAL A 164 -1.50 20.62 13.51
N VAL A 165 -0.93 19.42 13.47
CA VAL A 165 0.30 19.09 12.76
C VAL A 165 -0.06 19.22 11.28
N ARG A 166 0.26 20.37 10.69
CA ARG A 166 0.37 20.50 9.24
C ARG A 166 1.28 19.38 8.77
N THR A 167 0.80 18.52 7.87
CA THR A 167 1.48 17.51 7.02
C THR A 167 2.67 16.70 7.58
N ASN A 168 3.63 17.27 8.31
CA ASN A 168 4.73 16.63 9.03
C ASN A 168 4.97 17.32 10.38
N TRP A 169 5.28 16.57 11.44
CA TRP A 169 5.67 17.11 12.76
C TRP A 169 6.81 18.14 12.72
N LEU A 170 7.70 18.10 11.72
CA LEU A 170 8.72 19.14 11.51
C LEU A 170 8.16 20.56 11.33
N ASP A 171 6.95 20.68 10.78
CA ASP A 171 6.35 21.98 10.46
C ASP A 171 5.91 22.74 11.72
N THR A 172 5.82 22.07 12.88
CA THR A 172 5.43 22.66 14.17
C THR A 172 6.62 23.13 15.02
N GLN A 173 7.87 22.84 14.61
CA GLN A 173 9.07 23.23 15.36
C GLN A 173 9.41 24.73 15.23
N PRO A 174 9.97 25.36 16.30
CA PRO A 174 10.37 26.77 16.27
C PRO A 174 11.37 27.06 15.13
N LYS A 175 11.35 28.30 14.62
CA LYS A 175 12.18 28.75 13.48
C LYS A 175 13.69 28.59 13.70
N SER A 176 14.12 28.40 14.96
CA SER A 176 15.51 28.17 15.37
C SER A 176 15.94 26.70 15.34
N SER A 177 15.03 25.75 15.08
CA SER A 177 15.39 24.33 15.02
C SER A 177 16.22 24.03 13.76
N PRO A 178 17.33 23.26 13.88
CA PRO A 178 18.17 22.88 12.72
C PRO A 178 17.40 22.02 11.70
N PHE A 179 16.22 21.52 12.07
CA PHE A 179 15.40 20.59 11.32
C PHE A 179 14.45 21.26 10.32
N ARG A 180 14.12 22.55 10.47
CA ARG A 180 13.11 23.23 9.63
C ARG A 180 13.61 23.64 8.24
N ASN A 181 14.93 23.68 8.03
CA ASN A 181 15.52 24.28 6.83
C ASN A 181 15.62 23.37 5.60
N ASN A 182 15.10 22.15 5.66
CA ASN A 182 14.99 21.30 4.48
C ASN A 182 13.65 20.57 4.52
N LYS A 183 13.12 20.21 3.34
CA LYS A 183 11.98 19.29 3.17
C LYS A 183 12.36 17.86 3.62
N ALA A 184 13.05 17.71 4.74
CA ALA A 184 13.45 16.41 5.24
C ALA A 184 12.23 15.70 5.84
N CYS A 185 12.14 14.38 5.67
CA CYS A 185 11.15 13.57 6.39
C CYS A 185 11.79 13.01 7.67
N VAL A 186 10.98 12.69 8.68
CA VAL A 186 11.46 12.00 9.90
C VAL A 186 11.41 10.50 9.70
N CYS A 187 12.43 9.79 10.14
CA CYS A 187 12.38 8.35 10.36
C CYS A 187 12.94 8.02 11.74
N VAL A 188 12.71 6.80 12.19
CA VAL A 188 13.05 6.35 13.55
C VAL A 188 14.18 5.34 13.50
N ALA A 189 15.15 5.46 14.41
CA ALA A 189 16.19 4.45 14.58
C ALA A 189 15.56 3.09 14.95
N GLY A 190 15.88 2.05 14.20
CA GLY A 190 15.32 0.70 14.31
C GLY A 190 14.15 0.42 13.36
N GLU A 191 13.57 1.44 12.70
CA GLU A 191 12.47 1.28 11.76
C GLU A 191 12.96 1.38 10.30
N ALA A 192 12.51 0.46 9.44
CA ALA A 192 12.93 0.41 8.04
C ALA A 192 12.30 1.54 7.21
N VAL A 193 13.14 2.28 6.49
CA VAL A 193 12.73 3.19 5.42
C VAL A 193 12.67 2.40 4.12
N LYS A 194 11.51 2.45 3.45
CA LYS A 194 11.22 1.72 2.22
C LYS A 194 11.33 2.65 1.01
N LEU A 195 12.00 2.22 -0.05
CA LEU A 195 12.03 2.88 -1.34
C LEU A 195 11.36 1.98 -2.39
N ASN A 196 10.26 2.46 -2.95
CA ASN A 196 9.60 1.81 -4.07
C ASN A 196 10.14 2.37 -5.40
N VAL A 197 10.53 1.49 -6.31
CA VAL A 197 11.03 1.85 -7.63
C VAL A 197 10.63 0.82 -8.68
N GLU A 198 10.32 1.29 -9.88
CA GLU A 198 10.00 0.44 -11.03
C GLU A 198 11.23 0.19 -11.89
N LEU A 199 11.50 -1.07 -12.18
CA LEU A 199 12.61 -1.55 -13.01
C LEU A 199 12.05 -2.13 -14.30
N LYS A 200 12.72 -1.82 -15.41
CA LYS A 200 12.37 -2.35 -16.72
C LYS A 200 13.55 -3.04 -17.36
N ASN A 201 13.33 -4.24 -17.88
CA ASN A 201 14.24 -4.87 -18.82
C ASN A 201 13.91 -4.39 -20.25
N PRO A 202 14.77 -3.59 -20.91
CA PRO A 202 14.53 -3.15 -22.28
C PRO A 202 14.77 -4.26 -23.32
N LEU A 203 15.47 -5.34 -22.95
CA LEU A 203 15.78 -6.45 -23.84
C LEU A 203 14.61 -7.42 -23.95
N GLN A 204 14.58 -8.21 -25.01
CA GLN A 204 13.58 -9.26 -25.24
C GLN A 204 14.00 -10.61 -24.62
N ILE A 205 15.21 -10.68 -24.07
CA ILE A 205 15.76 -11.83 -23.35
C ILE A 205 15.75 -11.60 -21.83
N SER A 206 15.70 -12.68 -21.06
CA SER A 206 15.75 -12.63 -19.60
C SER A 206 17.11 -12.18 -19.08
N VAL A 207 17.10 -11.37 -18.03
CA VAL A 207 18.30 -10.80 -17.41
C VAL A 207 18.28 -11.10 -15.91
N ASN A 208 19.39 -11.63 -15.38
CA ASN A 208 19.57 -11.84 -13.94
C ASN A 208 20.18 -10.60 -13.29
N VAL A 209 19.55 -10.10 -12.23
CA VAL A 209 20.00 -8.92 -11.48
C VAL A 209 20.06 -9.28 -10.00
N SER A 210 21.25 -9.28 -9.43
CA SER A 210 21.53 -9.64 -8.05
C SER A 210 22.04 -8.46 -7.23
N GLY A 211 21.96 -8.55 -5.91
CA GLY A 211 22.51 -7.58 -4.97
C GLY A 211 21.96 -6.17 -5.15
N ILE A 212 20.68 -6.02 -5.52
CA ILE A 212 20.06 -4.70 -5.62
C ILE A 212 19.95 -4.13 -4.21
N SER A 213 20.58 -2.98 -3.97
CA SER A 213 20.62 -2.34 -2.65
C SER A 213 20.67 -0.82 -2.76
N LEU A 214 20.22 -0.14 -1.70
CA LEU A 214 20.33 1.32 -1.59
C LEU A 214 21.76 1.76 -1.30
N ILE A 215 22.13 2.91 -1.83
CA ILE A 215 23.34 3.65 -1.45
C ILE A 215 22.89 4.74 -0.48
N CYS A 216 23.36 4.65 0.76
CA CYS A 216 22.99 5.55 1.85
C CYS A 216 24.24 6.13 2.52
N GLN A 217 24.10 7.35 3.04
CA GLN A 217 25.11 8.00 3.89
C GLN A 217 24.43 8.47 5.16
N LEU A 218 24.96 8.10 6.33
CA LEU A 218 24.45 8.56 7.62
C LEU A 218 25.46 9.50 8.27
N SER A 219 25.05 10.72 8.61
CA SER A 219 25.88 11.65 9.37
C SER A 219 25.28 11.86 10.76
N THR A 220 26.04 11.55 11.81
CA THR A 220 25.65 11.78 13.22
C THR A 220 25.78 13.24 13.65
N ASN A 221 26.50 14.06 12.85
CA ASN A 221 26.74 15.46 13.17
C ASN A 221 25.63 16.36 12.61
N LEU A 222 24.67 16.73 13.47
CA LEU A 222 23.48 17.53 13.12
C LEU A 222 23.79 18.98 12.70
N ASN A 223 25.03 19.44 12.89
CA ASN A 223 25.48 20.82 12.65
C ASN A 223 26.38 21.00 11.41
N ALA A 224 26.58 19.96 10.59
CA ALA A 224 27.40 20.07 9.40
C ALA A 224 26.65 20.80 8.27
N SER A 225 26.64 22.13 8.35
CA SER A 225 26.36 22.99 7.20
C SER A 225 27.31 22.62 6.05
N GLU A 226 26.75 22.53 4.84
CA GLU A 226 27.45 22.24 3.59
C GLU A 226 28.69 23.13 3.42
N THR A 227 29.86 22.66 3.86
CA THR A 227 31.16 23.31 3.63
C THR A 227 32.24 22.26 3.39
N GLY A 228 32.03 21.44 2.37
CA GLY A 228 33.09 20.75 1.66
C GLY A 228 33.30 21.44 0.32
N ALA A 229 34.17 22.44 0.30
CA ALA A 229 34.47 23.24 -0.88
C ALA A 229 35.06 22.36 -2.00
N LEU A 230 34.35 22.24 -3.13
CA LEU A 230 34.96 21.84 -4.39
C LEU A 230 35.76 23.04 -4.90
N THR A 231 37.08 23.00 -4.74
CA THR A 231 37.99 23.86 -5.49
C THR A 231 37.87 23.53 -6.98
N THR A 232 37.28 24.45 -7.72
CA THR A 232 37.27 24.47 -9.18
C THR A 232 38.68 24.79 -9.70
N ALA A 233 39.39 23.78 -10.19
CA ALA A 233 40.41 23.99 -11.21
C ALA A 233 39.83 23.47 -12.53
N ALA A 234 39.70 24.39 -13.48
CA ALA A 234 39.26 24.11 -14.83
C ALA A 234 40.36 23.36 -15.57
N GLU A 235 40.01 22.23 -16.19
CA GLU A 235 40.61 21.75 -17.43
C GLU A 235 39.64 20.74 -18.06
N GLU A 236 39.34 20.97 -19.33
CA GLU A 236 38.42 20.17 -20.15
C GLU A 236 39.02 18.79 -20.42
N ASP A 237 38.39 17.72 -19.94
CA ASP A 237 38.42 16.45 -20.68
C ASP A 237 37.28 15.49 -20.29
N ILE A 238 36.65 14.92 -21.31
CA ILE A 238 35.53 14.00 -21.23
C ILE A 238 36.07 12.60 -20.86
N ALA A 239 36.14 12.28 -19.57
CA ALA A 239 36.28 10.91 -19.09
C ALA A 239 35.85 10.75 -17.63
N SER A 240 34.85 9.90 -17.40
CA SER A 240 34.66 9.08 -16.19
C SER A 240 35.17 9.67 -14.86
N THR A 241 34.56 10.74 -14.37
CA THR A 241 34.80 11.21 -13.00
C THR A 241 33.98 10.35 -12.05
N LYS A 242 34.59 9.28 -11.51
CA LYS A 242 34.12 8.65 -10.27
C LYS A 242 34.02 9.78 -9.23
N PRO A 243 32.86 10.06 -8.62
CA PRO A 243 32.88 10.80 -7.36
C PRO A 243 33.70 9.97 -6.38
N SER A 244 34.77 10.54 -5.87
CA SER A 244 35.60 10.00 -4.79
C SER A 244 34.76 9.92 -3.52
N ILE A 245 33.92 8.88 -3.44
CA ILE A 245 33.26 8.44 -2.22
C ILE A 245 33.89 7.09 -1.91
N SER A 246 34.90 7.13 -1.07
CA SER A 246 35.47 5.95 -0.43
C SER A 246 34.38 5.25 0.41
N THR A 247 34.38 3.91 0.31
CA THR A 247 33.71 2.96 1.21
C THR A 247 32.21 2.73 0.96
N PHE A 248 31.91 1.80 0.03
CA PHE A 248 30.58 1.27 -0.30
C PHE A 248 30.23 -0.03 0.43
N GLU A 249 30.95 -0.32 1.51
CA GLU A 249 30.60 -1.42 2.41
C GLU A 249 29.91 -0.79 3.61
N SER A 250 28.64 -1.12 3.77
CA SER A 250 27.90 -1.12 5.03
C SER A 250 28.74 -0.62 6.21
N ASP A 251 28.55 0.64 6.62
CA ASP A 251 28.76 0.99 8.03
C ASP A 251 27.78 0.13 8.83
N GLY A 252 28.11 -1.15 9.05
CA GLY A 252 27.20 -2.14 9.65
C GLY A 252 26.80 -1.76 11.08
N ASN A 253 27.57 -0.85 11.67
CA ASN A 253 27.29 -0.21 12.95
C ASN A 253 26.18 0.85 12.86
N ASN A 254 26.03 1.54 11.72
CA ASN A 254 25.17 2.72 11.61
C ASN A 254 23.80 2.42 10.97
N PHE A 255 23.73 1.54 9.98
CA PHE A 255 22.47 1.16 9.33
C PHE A 255 22.57 -0.23 8.65
N THR A 256 21.42 -0.86 8.40
CA THR A 256 21.32 -2.10 7.61
C THR A 256 20.56 -1.84 6.32
N VAL A 257 21.00 -2.43 5.21
CA VAL A 257 20.36 -2.30 3.89
C VAL A 257 19.95 -3.68 3.40
N SER A 258 18.73 -3.81 2.87
CA SER A 258 18.28 -5.05 2.24
C SER A 258 18.93 -5.25 0.87
N LYS A 259 19.19 -6.51 0.53
CA LYS A 259 19.67 -6.93 -0.79
C LYS A 259 18.59 -7.78 -1.44
N LEU A 260 18.30 -7.50 -2.70
CA LEU A 260 17.28 -8.21 -3.47
C LEU A 260 17.88 -8.77 -4.76
N ASP A 261 17.54 -10.03 -5.06
CA ASP A 261 17.88 -10.73 -6.30
C ASP A 261 16.61 -10.97 -7.10
N ILE A 262 16.63 -10.64 -8.38
CA ILE A 262 15.49 -10.79 -9.29
C ILE A 262 15.94 -11.28 -10.67
N VAL A 263 15.08 -12.07 -11.30
CA VAL A 263 15.16 -12.34 -12.75
C VAL A 263 14.09 -11.50 -13.42
N LEU A 264 14.48 -10.71 -14.42
CA LEU A 264 13.58 -9.93 -15.25
C LEU A 264 13.46 -10.59 -16.62
N GLY A 265 12.26 -11.03 -16.99
CA GLY A 265 11.93 -11.52 -18.31
C GLY A 265 12.09 -10.46 -19.41
N GLY A 266 11.99 -10.89 -20.67
CA GLY A 266 12.09 -9.99 -21.82
C GLY A 266 10.99 -8.94 -21.84
N GLY A 267 11.34 -7.66 -21.86
CA GLY A 267 10.42 -6.53 -21.84
C GLY A 267 9.71 -6.31 -20.50
N GLU A 268 9.99 -7.15 -19.49
CA GLU A 268 9.28 -7.14 -18.21
C GLU A 268 9.54 -5.84 -17.45
N THR A 269 8.49 -5.34 -16.81
CA THR A 269 8.56 -4.21 -15.89
C THR A 269 8.06 -4.66 -14.52
N LYS A 270 8.87 -4.47 -13.49
CA LYS A 270 8.60 -4.95 -12.13
C LYS A 270 8.84 -3.84 -11.11
N ARG A 271 7.93 -3.71 -10.15
CA ARG A 271 8.13 -2.82 -8.99
C ARG A 271 8.81 -3.59 -7.88
N ILE A 272 9.84 -2.98 -7.31
CA ILE A 272 10.56 -3.53 -6.15
C ILE A 272 10.53 -2.54 -4.99
N GLN A 273 10.73 -3.07 -3.79
CA GLN A 273 10.87 -2.32 -2.55
C GLN A 273 12.25 -2.61 -1.97
N LEU A 274 13.04 -1.56 -1.78
CA LEU A 274 14.35 -1.62 -1.12
C LEU A 274 14.25 -1.00 0.26
N GLU A 275 14.97 -1.54 1.24
CA GLU A 275 14.83 -1.13 2.64
C GLU A 275 16.17 -0.71 3.24
N VAL A 276 16.15 0.33 4.06
CA VAL A 276 17.27 0.76 4.89
C VAL A 276 16.79 1.04 6.31
N THR A 277 17.40 0.40 7.30
CA THR A 277 17.07 0.57 8.72
C THR A 277 18.23 1.28 9.43
N PRO A 278 18.09 2.56 9.82
CA PRO A 278 19.11 3.25 10.59
C PRO A 278 19.13 2.74 12.03
N LYS A 279 20.32 2.59 12.62
CA LYS A 279 20.50 2.14 14.02
C LYS A 279 20.80 3.28 14.99
N VAL A 280 21.30 4.40 14.47
CA VAL A 280 21.73 5.56 15.27
C VAL A 280 21.08 6.84 14.78
N ILE A 281 20.93 7.79 15.69
CA ILE A 281 20.37 9.12 15.45
C ILE A 281 21.30 9.91 14.52
N GLY A 282 20.74 10.69 13.59
CA GLY A 282 21.51 11.45 12.62
C GLY A 282 20.70 11.86 11.38
N ILE A 283 21.40 12.22 10.31
CA ILE A 283 20.80 12.53 9.00
C ILE A 283 21.13 11.41 8.03
N LEU A 284 20.10 10.66 7.61
CA LEU A 284 20.20 9.59 6.63
C LEU A 284 19.92 10.16 5.24
N LYS A 285 20.92 10.14 4.37
CA LYS A 285 20.82 10.58 2.98
C LYS A 285 20.74 9.37 2.05
N LEU A 286 19.66 9.30 1.28
CA LEU A 286 19.49 8.37 0.16
C LEU A 286 20.23 8.92 -1.06
N VAL A 287 21.32 8.27 -1.47
CA VAL A 287 22.23 8.76 -2.52
C VAL A 287 21.94 8.12 -3.87
N GLY A 288 21.58 6.82 -3.89
CA GLY A 288 21.35 6.10 -5.14
C GLY A 288 21.01 4.62 -4.95
N ILE A 289 21.12 3.85 -6.04
CA ILE A 289 20.88 2.41 -6.10
C ILE A 289 22.12 1.73 -6.69
N ARG A 290 22.51 0.60 -6.12
CA ARG A 290 23.56 -0.31 -6.60
C ARG A 290 22.92 -1.65 -6.98
N TRP A 291 23.40 -2.30 -8.02
CA TRP A 291 23.00 -3.65 -8.40
C TRP A 291 24.14 -4.37 -9.11
N THR A 292 24.04 -5.70 -9.22
CA THR A 292 24.96 -6.54 -9.99
C THR A 292 24.19 -7.22 -11.12
N LEU A 293 24.70 -7.12 -12.33
CA LEU A 293 24.15 -7.74 -13.53
C LEU A 293 24.92 -9.03 -13.82
N SER A 294 24.20 -10.17 -13.86
CA SER A 294 24.76 -11.52 -14.08
C SER A 294 26.02 -11.79 -13.25
N ASP A 295 26.00 -11.37 -11.98
CA ASP A 295 27.06 -11.54 -10.97
C ASP A 295 28.46 -10.99 -11.31
N SER A 296 28.61 -10.34 -12.48
CA SER A 296 29.91 -9.95 -13.05
C SER A 296 30.08 -8.43 -13.14
N VAL A 297 28.99 -7.68 -13.40
CA VAL A 297 29.04 -6.23 -13.66
C VAL A 297 28.27 -5.49 -12.58
N VAL A 298 28.91 -4.56 -11.89
CA VAL A 298 28.25 -3.80 -10.82
C VAL A 298 27.83 -2.45 -11.36
N GLY A 299 26.52 -2.21 -11.41
CA GLY A 299 25.91 -0.95 -11.81
C GLY A 299 25.59 -0.08 -10.60
N TYR A 300 25.76 1.24 -10.75
CA TYR A 300 25.32 2.21 -9.76
C TYR A 300 24.62 3.39 -10.45
N GLN A 301 23.55 3.88 -9.85
CA GLN A 301 22.81 5.05 -10.30
C GLN A 301 22.50 5.96 -9.11
N TYR A 302 23.02 7.18 -9.15
CA TYR A 302 22.72 8.20 -8.14
C TYR A 302 21.41 8.91 -8.45
N PHE A 303 20.68 9.29 -7.40
CA PHE A 303 19.51 10.15 -7.55
C PHE A 303 19.97 11.54 -7.96
N GLU A 304 19.45 12.03 -9.08
CA GLU A 304 19.78 13.37 -9.55
C GLU A 304 19.18 14.40 -8.59
N VAL A 305 20.02 14.97 -7.73
CA VAL A 305 19.66 16.14 -6.93
C VAL A 305 19.37 17.26 -7.91
N ALA A 306 18.11 17.68 -7.99
CA ALA A 306 17.71 18.78 -8.84
C ALA A 306 18.41 20.06 -8.35
N THR A 307 19.62 20.31 -8.84
CA THR A 307 20.24 21.63 -8.78
C THR A 307 19.28 22.54 -9.53
N GLN A 308 18.64 23.45 -8.79
CA GLN A 308 17.76 24.45 -9.37
C GLN A 308 18.61 25.34 -10.30
N LYS A 309 18.79 24.92 -11.55
CA LYS A 309 19.18 25.84 -12.60
C LYS A 309 18.00 26.80 -12.74
N LYS A 310 18.20 28.06 -12.32
CA LYS A 310 17.28 29.19 -12.51
C LYS A 310 17.02 29.38 -14.01
N ASN A 311 16.17 28.55 -14.60
CA ASN A 311 15.75 28.72 -15.98
C ASN A 311 14.43 29.49 -16.02
N LYS A 312 14.42 30.48 -16.92
CA LYS A 312 13.36 31.48 -17.13
C LYS A 312 11.99 30.83 -17.31
N LYS A 313 10.98 31.54 -16.76
CA LYS A 313 9.54 31.29 -16.78
C LYS A 313 9.06 30.39 -17.92
N GLY A 314 8.79 29.13 -17.59
CA GLY A 314 7.95 28.23 -18.38
C GLY A 314 7.16 27.36 -17.41
N LYS A 315 5.83 27.26 -17.58
CA LYS A 315 4.96 26.36 -16.80
C LYS A 315 5.39 24.91 -17.06
N ARG A 316 6.29 24.37 -16.25
CA ARG A 316 6.48 22.92 -16.12
C ARG A 316 5.70 22.47 -14.89
N GLY A 317 4.88 21.44 -15.05
CA GLY A 317 4.16 20.79 -13.96
C GLY A 317 5.11 20.41 -12.81
N ALA A 318 4.58 20.42 -11.59
CA ALA A 318 5.34 20.17 -10.38
C ALA A 318 6.05 18.81 -10.44
N ARG A 319 7.36 18.80 -10.74
CA ARG A 319 8.19 17.62 -10.49
C ARG A 319 8.22 17.43 -8.97
N ARG A 320 7.56 16.38 -8.46
CA ARG A 320 7.75 15.92 -7.08
C ARG A 320 9.24 15.63 -6.91
N SER A 321 9.91 16.43 -6.10
CA SER A 321 11.31 16.19 -5.73
C SER A 321 11.32 15.06 -4.71
N LEU A 322 12.15 14.04 -4.92
CA LEU A 322 12.37 13.01 -3.92
C LEU A 322 13.04 13.68 -2.71
N ASN A 323 12.46 13.53 -1.52
CA ASN A 323 13.13 13.93 -0.29
C ASN A 323 14.19 12.89 0.02
N THR A 324 15.43 13.17 -0.36
CA THR A 324 16.56 12.25 -0.17
C THR A 324 17.19 12.35 1.22
N ASN A 325 16.91 13.43 1.97
CA ASN A 325 17.43 13.64 3.31
C ASN A 325 16.36 13.29 4.35
N LEU A 326 16.68 12.40 5.27
CA LEU A 326 15.80 11.92 6.34
C LEU A 326 16.46 12.19 7.68
N ILE A 327 15.71 12.70 8.65
CA ILE A 327 16.18 12.93 10.01
C ILE A 327 15.83 11.70 10.83
N VAL A 328 16.85 10.97 11.30
CA VAL A 328 16.70 9.82 12.17
C VAL A 328 16.59 10.30 13.61
N ILE A 329 15.45 10.05 14.26
CA ILE A 329 15.23 10.31 15.69
C ILE A 329 15.39 9.04 16.53
N LYS A 330 15.38 9.21 17.86
CA LYS A 330 15.41 8.10 18.81
C LYS A 330 14.20 7.18 18.62
N GLY A 331 14.36 5.90 18.94
CA GLY A 331 13.30 4.88 18.91
C GLY A 331 11.98 5.37 19.52
N LEU A 332 10.88 5.20 18.79
CA LEU A 332 9.52 5.52 19.21
C LEU A 332 8.70 4.24 19.37
N PRO A 333 7.74 4.21 20.31
CA PRO A 333 6.74 3.17 20.37
C PRO A 333 6.00 2.94 19.05
N LYS A 334 5.87 1.67 18.66
CA LYS A 334 5.17 1.26 17.44
C LYS A 334 4.13 0.21 17.77
N LEU A 335 2.87 0.56 17.50
CA LEU A 335 1.76 -0.39 17.45
C LEU A 335 1.65 -0.98 16.06
N THR A 336 1.48 -2.30 16.00
CA THR A 336 1.02 -3.02 14.80
C THR A 336 -0.33 -3.64 15.08
N GLY A 337 -1.28 -3.50 14.18
CA GLY A 337 -2.65 -3.98 14.38
C GLY A 337 -3.15 -4.83 13.22
N TYR A 338 -4.07 -5.75 13.52
CA TYR A 338 -4.86 -6.44 12.52
C TYR A 338 -6.24 -6.83 13.07
N ILE A 339 -7.23 -6.93 12.20
CA ILE A 339 -8.54 -7.50 12.52
C ILE A 339 -8.53 -8.98 12.18
N GLU A 340 -8.72 -9.81 13.19
CA GLU A 340 -8.84 -11.26 13.07
C GLU A 340 -10.24 -11.65 12.59
N CYS A 341 -10.30 -12.69 11.76
CA CYS A 341 -11.54 -13.25 11.21
C CYS A 341 -12.40 -12.31 10.35
N LEU A 342 -11.88 -11.17 9.86
CA LEU A 342 -12.62 -10.31 8.94
C LEU A 342 -12.90 -11.07 7.62
N PRO A 343 -14.16 -11.25 7.21
CA PRO A 343 -14.50 -12.00 6.00
C PRO A 343 -14.08 -11.24 4.74
N THR A 344 -13.53 -11.95 3.75
CA THR A 344 -13.28 -11.38 2.40
C THR A 344 -14.55 -11.29 1.57
N LYS A 345 -15.47 -12.24 1.79
CA LYS A 345 -16.81 -12.28 1.21
C LYS A 345 -17.84 -12.51 2.31
N ALA A 346 -18.91 -11.73 2.31
CA ALA A 346 -20.04 -11.88 3.24
C ALA A 346 -21.36 -11.71 2.49
N PHE A 347 -22.45 -12.25 3.03
CA PHE A 347 -23.79 -12.02 2.52
C PHE A 347 -24.41 -10.79 3.20
N THR A 348 -25.26 -10.04 2.49
CA THR A 348 -25.97 -8.90 3.07
C THR A 348 -26.72 -9.35 4.32
N GLY A 349 -26.60 -8.61 5.41
CA GLY A 349 -27.21 -8.94 6.69
C GLY A 349 -26.38 -9.84 7.60
N ASP A 350 -25.27 -10.42 7.12
CA ASP A 350 -24.37 -11.22 7.97
C ASP A 350 -23.89 -10.40 9.16
N LEU A 351 -23.95 -11.00 10.34
CA LEU A 351 -23.47 -10.44 11.60
C LEU A 351 -22.38 -11.36 12.16
N GLN A 352 -21.24 -10.78 12.54
CA GLN A 352 -20.11 -11.53 13.10
C GLN A 352 -19.42 -10.73 14.21
N LEU A 353 -18.89 -11.45 15.20
CA LEU A 353 -17.98 -10.91 16.20
C LEU A 353 -16.54 -11.10 15.72
N LEU A 354 -15.79 -10.00 15.62
CA LEU A 354 -14.40 -9.95 15.18
C LEU A 354 -13.51 -9.48 16.33
N THR A 355 -12.20 -9.71 16.20
CA THR A 355 -11.22 -9.28 17.20
C THR A 355 -10.16 -8.37 16.58
N LEU A 356 -10.07 -7.13 17.07
CA LEU A 356 -8.97 -6.22 16.77
C LEU A 356 -7.79 -6.55 17.68
N ASN A 357 -6.68 -7.01 17.11
CA ASN A 357 -5.46 -7.29 17.82
C ASN A 357 -4.44 -6.17 17.60
N LEU A 358 -3.99 -5.53 18.67
CA LEU A 358 -2.98 -4.47 18.69
C LEU A 358 -1.75 -4.94 19.47
N ARG A 359 -0.62 -5.09 18.78
CA ARG A 359 0.65 -5.51 19.39
C ARG A 359 1.60 -4.32 19.51
N ASN A 360 2.09 -4.08 20.72
CA ASN A 360 3.14 -3.10 20.94
C ASN A 360 4.51 -3.75 20.76
N GLN A 361 5.22 -3.38 19.69
CA GLN A 361 6.55 -3.94 19.38
C GLN A 361 7.69 -3.21 20.09
N SER A 362 7.37 -2.16 20.84
CA SER A 362 8.37 -1.35 21.54
C SER A 362 8.53 -1.74 22.99
N GLU A 363 9.50 -1.12 23.66
CA GLU A 363 9.75 -1.30 25.09
C GLU A 363 8.88 -0.40 25.98
N HIS A 364 8.32 0.70 25.43
CA HIS A 364 7.55 1.66 26.22
C HIS A 364 6.05 1.44 26.09
N ALA A 365 5.32 1.71 27.16
CA ALA A 365 3.87 1.64 27.17
C ALA A 365 3.24 2.77 26.35
N VAL A 366 2.10 2.46 25.73
CA VAL A 366 1.24 3.43 25.04
C VAL A 366 -0.09 3.60 25.77
N LYS A 367 -0.65 4.81 25.72
CA LYS A 367 -1.88 5.21 26.42
C LYS A 367 -2.78 6.08 25.53
N ASN A 368 -3.95 6.46 26.06
CA ASN A 368 -4.90 7.37 25.41
C ASN A 368 -5.24 6.94 23.97
N ILE A 369 -5.53 5.64 23.81
CA ILE A 369 -5.85 5.07 22.51
C ILE A 369 -7.24 5.55 22.09
N LYS A 370 -7.36 5.99 20.83
CA LYS A 370 -8.63 6.35 20.20
C LYS A 370 -8.70 5.70 18.83
N MET A 371 -9.90 5.43 18.35
CA MET A 371 -10.15 4.74 17.10
C MET A 371 -11.24 5.45 16.31
N LYS A 372 -11.06 5.59 15.00
CA LYS A 372 -12.12 6.04 14.10
C LYS A 372 -12.27 5.07 12.94
N ILE A 373 -13.52 4.72 12.65
CA ILE A 373 -13.92 3.80 11.58
C ILE A 373 -14.63 4.60 10.50
N SER A 374 -14.31 4.36 9.23
CA SER A 374 -14.94 5.04 8.10
C SER A 374 -16.41 4.68 7.90
N HIS A 375 -16.77 3.42 8.12
CA HIS A 375 -18.11 2.89 7.86
C HIS A 375 -18.75 2.31 9.13
N PRO A 376 -19.26 3.16 10.06
CA PRO A 376 -19.92 2.69 11.29
C PRO A 376 -21.19 1.89 11.04
N ARG A 377 -21.75 1.95 9.81
CA ARG A 377 -22.84 1.09 9.37
C ARG A 377 -22.44 -0.39 9.26
N PHE A 378 -21.16 -0.64 9.00
CA PHE A 378 -20.63 -1.99 8.79
C PHE A 378 -19.84 -2.52 9.98
N VAL A 379 -19.15 -1.66 10.72
CA VAL A 379 -18.34 -2.07 11.87
C VAL A 379 -18.53 -1.12 13.04
N ILE A 380 -18.82 -1.67 14.21
CA ILE A 380 -19.00 -0.94 15.46
C ILE A 380 -18.08 -1.56 16.53
N PRO A 381 -17.37 -0.76 17.35
CA PRO A 381 -16.62 -1.28 18.49
C PRO A 381 -17.56 -1.90 19.53
N GLY A 382 -17.24 -3.11 20.00
CA GLY A 382 -17.93 -3.74 21.13
C GLY A 382 -17.37 -3.29 22.47
N ASP A 383 -17.90 -3.88 23.54
CA ASP A 383 -17.43 -3.67 24.91
C ASP A 383 -16.41 -4.72 25.32
N SER A 384 -15.56 -4.44 26.32
CA SER A 384 -14.51 -5.38 26.75
C SER A 384 -15.04 -6.75 27.19
N SER A 385 -16.30 -6.82 27.65
CA SER A 385 -16.99 -8.06 28.01
C SER A 385 -17.28 -8.96 26.81
N ASP A 386 -17.26 -8.42 25.59
CA ASP A 386 -17.65 -9.15 24.39
C ASP A 386 -16.57 -10.12 23.90
N LEU A 387 -15.33 -10.01 24.38
CA LEU A 387 -14.21 -10.86 23.94
C LEU A 387 -14.42 -12.35 24.26
N ASP A 388 -15.05 -12.65 25.39
CA ASP A 388 -15.23 -14.02 25.88
C ASP A 388 -16.57 -14.64 25.43
N LEU A 389 -17.31 -13.95 24.56
CA LEU A 389 -18.63 -14.36 24.11
C LEU A 389 -18.57 -15.36 22.95
N GLU A 390 -19.27 -16.49 23.09
CA GLU A 390 -19.45 -17.44 21.99
C GLU A 390 -20.56 -16.98 21.05
N PHE A 391 -20.20 -16.61 19.82
CA PHE A 391 -21.17 -16.29 18.76
C PHE A 391 -21.78 -17.57 18.17
N PRO A 392 -23.12 -17.65 17.91
CA PRO A 392 -24.15 -16.63 18.09
C PRO A 392 -24.88 -16.70 19.44
N GLN A 393 -24.41 -17.51 20.40
CA GLN A 393 -25.10 -17.74 21.68
C GLN A 393 -25.23 -16.45 22.50
N CYS A 394 -24.25 -15.57 22.39
CA CYS A 394 -24.22 -14.26 23.04
C CYS A 394 -25.38 -13.32 22.68
N LEU A 395 -26.07 -13.58 21.57
CA LEU A 395 -27.24 -12.81 21.15
C LEU A 395 -28.56 -13.34 21.73
N ARG A 396 -28.55 -14.45 22.48
CA ARG A 396 -29.78 -15.07 23.00
C ARG A 396 -30.33 -14.33 24.23
N LYS A 397 -31.65 -14.33 24.38
CA LYS A 397 -32.33 -13.87 25.60
C LYS A 397 -32.03 -14.85 26.74
N HIS A 398 -31.26 -14.42 27.73
CA HIS A 398 -31.08 -15.20 28.95
C HIS A 398 -32.30 -15.06 29.87
N VAL A 399 -32.93 -16.18 30.23
CA VAL A 399 -34.14 -16.26 31.07
C VAL A 399 -33.87 -15.92 32.54
N GLN A 400 -32.62 -15.71 32.95
CA GLN A 400 -32.25 -15.30 34.31
C GLN A 400 -31.18 -14.22 34.31
N SER A 401 -31.60 -12.97 34.35
CA SER A 401 -30.87 -11.90 35.02
C SER A 401 -31.84 -10.78 35.37
N ASP A 402 -32.54 -10.94 36.50
CA ASP A 402 -32.98 -9.83 37.34
C ASP A 402 -31.73 -9.11 37.86
N SER A 403 -31.10 -8.33 36.98
CA SER A 403 -30.25 -7.23 37.38
C SER A 403 -30.74 -6.03 36.60
N ASN A 404 -31.62 -5.27 37.26
CA ASN A 404 -31.79 -3.85 37.03
C ASN A 404 -30.45 -3.14 37.33
N THR A 405 -29.48 -3.37 36.47
CA THR A 405 -28.41 -2.44 36.18
C THR A 405 -28.57 -2.16 34.72
N VAL A 406 -29.45 -1.21 34.41
CA VAL A 406 -29.21 -0.35 33.26
C VAL A 406 -27.82 0.21 33.54
N SER A 407 -26.80 -0.39 32.93
CA SER A 407 -25.50 0.25 32.85
C SER A 407 -25.73 1.50 32.02
N GLU A 408 -26.05 2.60 32.69
CA GLU A 408 -25.78 3.97 32.24
C GLU A 408 -24.25 4.14 32.17
N GLY A 409 -23.62 3.31 31.35
CA GLY A 409 -22.20 3.35 31.04
C GLY A 409 -22.08 3.61 29.55
N THR A 410 -21.73 4.85 29.21
CA THR A 410 -21.31 5.25 27.85
C THR A 410 -22.43 5.47 26.80
N LYS A 411 -23.62 5.95 27.20
CA LYS A 411 -24.60 6.51 26.24
C LYS A 411 -24.22 7.86 25.62
N GLU A 412 -22.97 8.33 25.76
CA GLU A 412 -22.56 9.66 25.27
C GLU A 412 -21.79 9.71 23.95
N ASN A 413 -21.34 8.60 23.34
CA ASN A 413 -20.41 8.71 22.18
C ASN A 413 -20.80 8.05 20.86
N VAL A 414 -22.04 7.61 20.63
CA VAL A 414 -22.48 7.19 19.27
C VAL A 414 -22.90 8.39 18.40
N LYS A 415 -22.61 9.63 18.84
CA LYS A 415 -22.81 10.85 18.04
C LYS A 415 -21.64 11.20 17.12
N GLY A 416 -20.55 10.45 17.14
CA GLY A 416 -19.46 10.57 16.18
C GLY A 416 -18.80 9.22 15.95
N SER A 417 -18.22 8.98 14.77
CA SER A 417 -17.47 7.76 14.46
C SER A 417 -16.21 7.55 15.31
N LEU A 418 -16.01 8.36 16.36
CA LEU A 418 -14.85 8.39 17.23
C LEU A 418 -15.11 7.55 18.48
N PHE A 419 -14.35 6.47 18.61
CA PHE A 419 -14.35 5.61 19.77
C PHE A 419 -13.11 5.90 20.62
N ALA A 420 -13.31 6.13 21.92
CA ALA A 420 -12.22 6.26 22.88
C ALA A 420 -12.23 5.01 23.77
N PHE A 421 -11.07 4.36 23.90
CA PHE A 421 -10.93 3.22 24.79
C PHE A 421 -11.06 3.67 26.26
N PRO A 422 -11.55 2.81 27.16
CA PRO A 422 -11.66 3.11 28.59
C PRO A 422 -10.41 3.75 29.21
N GLN A 423 -10.62 4.80 30.01
CA GLN A 423 -9.54 5.53 30.70
C GLN A 423 -8.81 4.58 31.65
N GLY A 424 -7.56 4.24 31.33
CA GLY A 424 -6.74 3.30 32.11
C GLY A 424 -6.10 2.19 31.29
N ILE A 425 -6.58 1.94 30.06
CA ILE A 425 -5.95 0.97 29.16
C ILE A 425 -4.57 1.46 28.76
N LYS A 426 -3.56 0.65 29.09
CA LYS A 426 -2.16 0.83 28.68
C LYS A 426 -1.67 -0.46 28.05
N ILE A 427 -1.11 -0.39 26.85
CA ILE A 427 -0.51 -1.54 26.18
C ILE A 427 0.98 -1.52 26.51
N GLN A 428 1.43 -2.47 27.33
CA GLN A 428 2.83 -2.61 27.73
C GLN A 428 3.71 -3.04 26.56
N GLY A 429 4.99 -2.73 26.64
CA GLY A 429 5.96 -3.15 25.62
C GLY A 429 5.98 -4.67 25.43
N GLY A 430 6.01 -5.13 24.19
CA GLY A 430 6.01 -6.55 23.82
C GLY A 430 4.67 -7.28 23.95
N THR A 431 3.62 -6.63 24.48
CA THR A 431 2.31 -7.27 24.70
C THR A 431 1.33 -7.05 23.56
N THR A 432 0.33 -7.94 23.46
CA THR A 432 -0.81 -7.82 22.55
C THR A 432 -2.05 -7.48 23.35
N PHE A 433 -2.82 -6.52 22.85
CA PHE A 433 -4.11 -6.10 23.38
C PHE A 433 -5.18 -6.42 22.34
N SER A 434 -6.26 -7.06 22.77
CA SER A 434 -7.36 -7.46 21.91
C SER A 434 -8.62 -6.67 22.27
N TRP A 435 -9.40 -6.27 21.25
CA TRP A 435 -10.67 -5.56 21.44
C TRP A 435 -11.74 -6.11 20.51
N PRO A 436 -12.98 -6.33 20.96
CA PRO A 436 -14.03 -6.90 20.12
C PRO A 436 -14.59 -5.84 19.17
N LEU A 437 -14.82 -6.25 17.93
CA LEU A 437 -15.48 -5.46 16.90
C LEU A 437 -16.68 -6.23 16.37
N TRP A 438 -17.83 -5.60 16.30
CA TRP A 438 -19.00 -6.17 15.65
C TRP A 438 -18.99 -5.79 14.17
N PHE A 439 -19.19 -6.77 13.31
CA PHE A 439 -19.30 -6.60 11.85
C PHE A 439 -20.69 -6.95 11.37
N HIS A 440 -21.30 -6.07 10.60
CA HIS A 440 -22.58 -6.26 9.95
C HIS A 440 -22.50 -5.89 8.46
N ALA A 441 -22.83 -6.83 7.58
CA ALA A 441 -22.80 -6.61 6.13
C ALA A 441 -24.04 -5.82 5.65
N ALA A 442 -24.07 -4.51 5.91
CA ALA A 442 -25.29 -3.71 5.76
C ALA A 442 -25.83 -3.56 4.32
N THR A 443 -24.96 -3.41 3.31
CA THR A 443 -25.38 -3.31 1.90
C THR A 443 -24.54 -4.14 0.96
N PRO A 444 -25.14 -4.67 -0.13
CA PRO A 444 -24.41 -5.40 -1.15
C PRO A 444 -23.46 -4.47 -1.93
N GLY A 445 -22.33 -5.02 -2.36
CA GLY A 445 -21.29 -4.32 -3.11
C GLY A 445 -19.90 -4.50 -2.48
N ASN A 446 -18.89 -3.98 -3.18
CA ASN A 446 -17.52 -3.96 -2.69
C ASN A 446 -17.31 -2.68 -1.89
N PHE A 447 -16.83 -2.82 -0.66
CA PHE A 447 -16.49 -1.65 0.15
C PHE A 447 -15.11 -1.81 0.79
N SER A 448 -14.47 -0.66 0.98
CA SER A 448 -13.16 -0.55 1.62
C SER A 448 -13.36 0.01 3.03
N LEU A 449 -13.12 -0.82 4.03
CA LEU A 449 -13.09 -0.42 5.44
C LEU A 449 -11.76 0.26 5.73
N TYR A 450 -11.82 1.44 6.34
CA TYR A 450 -10.65 2.21 6.75
C TYR A 450 -10.74 2.44 8.25
N LEU A 451 -9.63 2.16 8.94
CA LEU A 451 -9.53 2.26 10.39
C LEU A 451 -8.27 3.05 10.74
N SER A 452 -8.43 4.11 11.52
CA SER A 452 -7.31 4.90 12.05
C SER A 452 -7.33 4.87 13.58
N LEU A 453 -6.20 4.54 14.18
CA LEU A 453 -5.98 4.48 15.62
C LEU A 453 -4.98 5.56 16.02
N TYR A 454 -5.34 6.40 16.97
CA TYR A 454 -4.45 7.37 17.61
C TYR A 454 -3.96 6.80 18.94
N TYR A 455 -2.68 6.98 19.26
CA TYR A 455 -2.12 6.61 20.56
C TYR A 455 -1.01 7.56 21.01
N GLU A 456 -0.92 7.76 22.32
CA GLU A 456 0.08 8.61 22.96
C GLU A 456 1.17 7.80 23.64
N MET A 457 2.37 8.37 23.66
CA MET A 457 3.53 7.77 24.27
C MET A 457 3.69 8.29 25.71
N GLU A 458 4.13 7.41 26.62
CA GLU A 458 4.44 7.83 28.00
C GLU A 458 5.82 8.51 28.10
N SER A 459 6.69 8.30 27.10
CA SER A 459 8.02 8.92 27.02
C SER A 459 7.97 10.40 26.63
N THR A 460 8.93 11.18 27.13
CA THR A 460 9.16 12.61 26.79
C THR A 460 9.82 12.77 25.42
N THR A 461 9.25 12.15 24.38
CA THR A 461 9.72 12.29 23.01
C THR A 461 9.15 13.54 22.37
N ASP A 462 9.94 14.13 21.49
CA ASP A 462 9.62 15.29 20.67
C ASP A 462 8.29 15.12 19.89
N ILE A 463 7.97 13.89 19.49
CA ILE A 463 6.67 13.50 18.92
C ILE A 463 5.75 13.01 20.05
N PRO A 464 4.57 13.64 20.26
CA PRO A 464 3.67 13.29 21.38
C PRO A 464 2.73 12.11 21.08
N TYR A 465 2.42 11.84 19.81
CA TYR A 465 1.48 10.80 19.40
C TYR A 465 1.90 10.11 18.09
N ARG A 466 1.33 8.93 17.86
CA ARG A 466 1.39 8.23 16.57
C ARG A 466 0.00 7.78 16.14
N THR A 467 -0.19 7.62 14.83
CA THR A 467 -1.39 7.02 14.26
C THR A 467 -1.06 5.69 13.59
N LEU A 468 -1.97 4.72 13.69
CA LEU A 468 -1.92 3.45 12.99
C LEU A 468 -3.08 3.38 11.99
N ARG A 469 -2.74 3.28 10.71
CA ARG A 469 -3.65 3.24 9.57
C ARG A 469 -3.80 1.81 9.06
N MET A 470 -5.04 1.36 8.89
CA MET A 470 -5.36 0.00 8.46
C MET A 470 -6.52 0.02 7.48
N HIS A 471 -6.42 -0.74 6.40
CA HIS A 471 -7.47 -0.83 5.41
C HIS A 471 -7.74 -2.29 5.00
N TYR A 472 -9.02 -2.58 4.77
CA TYR A 472 -9.51 -3.89 4.39
C TYR A 472 -10.56 -3.75 3.28
N ASN A 473 -10.60 -4.71 2.36
CA ASN A 473 -11.61 -4.79 1.32
C ASN A 473 -12.51 -5.99 1.58
N VAL A 474 -13.83 -5.77 1.55
CA VAL A 474 -14.84 -6.80 1.74
C VAL A 474 -15.85 -6.74 0.59
N GLU A 475 -16.15 -7.89 0.01
CA GLU A 475 -17.20 -8.06 -1.00
C GLU A 475 -18.48 -8.55 -0.32
N VAL A 476 -19.55 -7.75 -0.41
CA VAL A 476 -20.86 -8.13 0.13
C VAL A 476 -21.78 -8.58 -1.00
N LEU A 477 -22.18 -9.85 -0.95
CA LEU A 477 -23.08 -10.47 -1.93
C LEU A 477 -24.54 -10.30 -1.48
N PRO A 478 -25.49 -10.15 -2.43
CA PRO A 478 -26.90 -10.10 -2.08
C PRO A 478 -27.37 -11.42 -1.44
N SER A 479 -28.21 -11.32 -0.41
CA SER A 479 -28.73 -12.45 0.36
C SER A 479 -30.25 -12.60 0.17
N LEU A 480 -31.04 -12.19 1.16
CA LEU A 480 -32.48 -12.12 1.14
C LEU A 480 -32.94 -10.71 0.76
N ASP A 481 -33.90 -10.63 -0.16
CA ASP A 481 -34.64 -9.42 -0.45
C ASP A 481 -36.00 -9.50 0.24
N VAL A 482 -36.25 -8.57 1.15
CA VAL A 482 -37.44 -8.57 2.00
C VAL A 482 -38.28 -7.34 1.67
N SER A 483 -39.54 -7.57 1.30
CA SER A 483 -40.51 -6.51 1.03
C SER A 483 -41.77 -6.68 1.86
N PHE A 484 -42.39 -5.57 2.22
CA PHE A 484 -43.56 -5.54 3.09
C PHE A 484 -44.71 -4.80 2.41
N ALA A 485 -45.90 -5.41 2.44
CA ALA A 485 -47.16 -4.76 2.09
C ALA A 485 -48.07 -4.75 3.32
N ILE A 486 -48.46 -3.55 3.76
CA ILE A 486 -49.27 -3.34 4.96
C ILE A 486 -50.68 -2.93 4.53
N SER A 487 -51.69 -3.62 5.05
CA SER A 487 -53.11 -3.34 4.79
C SER A 487 -53.87 -3.20 6.11
N MET A 488 -54.81 -2.26 6.19
CA MET A 488 -55.66 -2.12 7.38
C MET A 488 -56.62 -3.31 7.50
N CYS A 489 -56.83 -3.80 8.72
CA CYS A 489 -57.87 -4.78 8.97
C CYS A 489 -59.25 -4.11 8.87
N SER A 490 -60.14 -4.63 8.03
CA SER A 490 -61.48 -4.08 7.83
C SER A 490 -62.41 -4.27 9.03
N SER A 491 -62.08 -5.19 9.96
CA SER A 491 -62.94 -5.59 11.07
C SER A 491 -62.56 -5.00 12.43
N ARG A 492 -61.36 -4.44 12.59
CA ARG A 492 -60.86 -3.90 13.87
C ARG A 492 -59.99 -2.67 13.64
N LEU A 493 -60.36 -1.56 14.28
CA LEU A 493 -59.55 -0.34 14.32
C LEU A 493 -58.21 -0.66 15.01
N GLN A 494 -57.10 -0.15 14.47
CA GLN A 494 -55.72 -0.30 15.00
C GLN A 494 -55.03 -1.66 14.81
N GLU A 495 -55.63 -2.56 14.02
CA GLU A 495 -54.97 -3.80 13.58
C GLU A 495 -54.65 -3.73 12.09
N TYR A 496 -53.45 -4.16 11.72
CA TYR A 496 -52.98 -4.20 10.33
C TYR A 496 -52.48 -5.59 9.98
N ILE A 497 -52.72 -6.00 8.74
CA ILE A 497 -52.19 -7.23 8.17
C ILE A 497 -50.93 -6.86 7.39
N VAL A 498 -49.83 -7.54 7.68
CA VAL A 498 -48.54 -7.38 7.01
C VAL A 498 -48.28 -8.63 6.19
N ARG A 499 -48.16 -8.45 4.89
CA ARG A 499 -47.57 -9.44 3.99
C ARG A 499 -46.08 -9.15 3.87
N MET A 500 -45.26 -10.14 4.20
CA MET A 500 -43.81 -10.12 4.08
C MET A 500 -43.42 -11.08 2.96
N ASP A 501 -42.92 -10.55 1.84
CA ASP A 501 -42.38 -11.37 0.75
C ASP A 501 -40.85 -11.41 0.89
N VAL A 502 -40.30 -12.62 1.01
CA VAL A 502 -38.87 -12.89 1.15
C VAL A 502 -38.38 -13.64 -0.08
N ILE A 503 -37.41 -13.08 -0.79
CA ILE A 503 -36.81 -13.69 -1.98
C ILE A 503 -35.34 -14.00 -1.68
N ASN A 504 -34.95 -15.26 -1.79
CA ASN A 504 -33.54 -15.63 -1.71
C ASN A 504 -32.84 -15.35 -3.04
N LYS A 505 -31.91 -14.39 -3.05
CA LYS A 505 -31.13 -13.99 -4.23
C LYS A 505 -29.78 -14.71 -4.34
N THR A 506 -29.48 -15.64 -3.45
CA THR A 506 -28.23 -16.40 -3.52
C THR A 506 -28.29 -17.49 -4.58
N PRO A 507 -27.15 -17.83 -5.22
CA PRO A 507 -27.12 -18.77 -6.33
C PRO A 507 -27.26 -20.24 -5.89
N SER A 508 -26.84 -20.58 -4.68
CA SER A 508 -26.76 -21.97 -4.20
C SER A 508 -27.17 -22.19 -2.75
N ASP A 509 -27.21 -21.13 -1.93
CA ASP A 509 -27.40 -21.26 -0.49
C ASP A 509 -28.89 -21.22 -0.12
N SER A 510 -29.26 -21.93 0.94
CA SER A 510 -30.60 -21.94 1.50
C SER A 510 -30.61 -21.28 2.88
N PHE A 511 -31.60 -20.44 3.17
CA PHE A 511 -31.73 -19.76 4.46
C PHE A 511 -32.86 -20.36 5.28
N ALA A 512 -32.62 -20.61 6.57
CA ALA A 512 -33.67 -20.94 7.52
C ALA A 512 -34.20 -19.65 8.18
N LEU A 513 -35.52 -19.50 8.25
CA LEU A 513 -36.15 -18.37 8.94
C LEU A 513 -36.38 -18.74 10.41
N ASN A 514 -35.61 -18.15 11.31
CA ASN A 514 -35.68 -18.51 12.74
C ASN A 514 -36.63 -17.62 13.53
N GLN A 515 -36.53 -16.29 13.35
CA GLN A 515 -37.21 -15.30 14.18
C GLN A 515 -37.59 -14.06 13.38
N LEU A 516 -38.76 -13.50 13.67
CA LEU A 516 -39.18 -12.17 13.25
C LEU A 516 -39.41 -11.30 14.49
N SER A 517 -38.75 -10.16 14.55
CA SER A 517 -38.82 -9.23 15.67
C SER A 517 -39.20 -7.83 15.22
N CYS A 518 -39.99 -7.13 16.04
CA CYS A 518 -40.26 -5.71 15.85
C CYS A 518 -39.43 -4.86 16.79
N VAL A 519 -38.64 -3.94 16.22
CA VAL A 519 -37.77 -3.06 16.99
C VAL A 519 -38.50 -1.79 17.41
N GLY A 520 -38.94 -1.76 18.67
CA GLY A 520 -39.57 -0.61 19.33
C GLY A 520 -40.80 -0.99 20.17
N THR A 521 -41.39 0.00 20.84
CA THR A 521 -42.52 -0.20 21.77
C THR A 521 -43.89 0.08 21.18
N LYS A 522 -43.95 0.62 19.95
CA LYS A 522 -45.20 1.11 19.35
C LYS A 522 -46.00 0.03 18.65
N TRP A 523 -45.34 -1.03 18.18
CA TRP A 523 -45.95 -2.05 17.34
C TRP A 523 -45.68 -3.42 17.93
N ALA A 524 -46.73 -4.23 18.05
CA ALA A 524 -46.60 -5.65 18.38
C ALA A 524 -47.03 -6.51 17.19
N VAL A 525 -46.21 -7.49 16.85
CA VAL A 525 -46.42 -8.48 15.79
C VAL A 525 -46.98 -9.75 16.44
N SER A 526 -47.96 -10.35 15.78
CA SER A 526 -48.58 -11.63 16.15
C SER A 526 -48.83 -12.47 14.90
N THR A 527 -48.89 -13.79 15.06
CA THR A 527 -49.25 -14.72 13.98
C THR A 527 -50.74 -14.67 13.70
N LEU A 528 -51.13 -14.93 12.44
CA LEU A 528 -52.54 -15.13 12.10
C LEU A 528 -53.00 -16.50 12.65
N PRO A 529 -54.26 -16.62 13.11
CA PRO A 529 -54.78 -17.89 13.60
C PRO A 529 -54.70 -18.94 12.48
N SER A 530 -53.95 -20.00 12.73
CA SER A 530 -53.77 -21.11 11.79
C SER A 530 -55.11 -21.80 11.54
N ARG A 531 -55.58 -21.79 10.29
CA ARG A 531 -56.40 -22.91 9.79
C ARG A 531 -55.45 -24.02 9.40
N ASP A 532 -55.84 -25.28 9.61
CA ASP A 532 -55.04 -26.52 9.59
C ASP A 532 -54.24 -26.85 8.29
N SER A 533 -53.96 -25.88 7.42
CA SER A 533 -53.33 -26.05 6.11
C SER A 533 -52.20 -25.07 5.77
N ILE A 534 -51.77 -24.19 6.68
CA ILE A 534 -50.66 -23.26 6.45
C ILE A 534 -49.47 -23.64 7.35
N SER A 535 -48.54 -24.42 6.80
CA SER A 535 -47.25 -24.68 7.44
C SER A 535 -46.30 -23.51 7.20
N PHE A 536 -45.58 -23.06 8.24
CA PHE A 536 -44.47 -22.13 8.08
C PHE A 536 -43.40 -22.77 7.21
N VAL A 537 -42.88 -22.04 6.23
CA VAL A 537 -41.76 -22.51 5.42
C VAL A 537 -40.49 -22.34 6.25
N GLU A 538 -39.89 -23.47 6.63
CA GLU A 538 -38.72 -23.53 7.50
C GLU A 538 -37.44 -23.04 6.81
N THR A 539 -37.30 -23.36 5.51
CA THR A 539 -36.12 -23.03 4.70
C THR A 539 -36.51 -22.46 3.34
N ILE A 540 -35.84 -21.39 2.90
CA ILE A 540 -35.97 -20.78 1.58
C ILE A 540 -34.78 -21.23 0.71
N PRO A 541 -34.99 -22.13 -0.27
CA PRO A 541 -33.95 -22.55 -1.20
C PRO A 541 -33.44 -21.40 -2.07
N ALA A 542 -32.27 -21.59 -2.68
CA ALA A 542 -31.67 -20.64 -3.61
C ALA A 542 -32.64 -20.23 -4.72
N ASN A 543 -32.69 -18.94 -5.04
CA ASN A 543 -33.58 -18.36 -6.06
C ASN A 543 -35.08 -18.61 -5.87
N GLN A 544 -35.53 -18.99 -4.67
CA GLN A 544 -36.95 -19.14 -4.36
C GLN A 544 -37.49 -17.97 -3.52
N ALA A 545 -38.81 -17.83 -3.53
CA ALA A 545 -39.53 -16.79 -2.80
C ALA A 545 -40.61 -17.39 -1.91
N VAL A 546 -40.82 -16.78 -0.74
CA VAL A 546 -41.85 -17.15 0.24
C VAL A 546 -42.60 -15.91 0.69
N SER A 547 -43.92 -16.04 0.82
CA SER A 547 -44.80 -14.99 1.35
C SER A 547 -45.33 -15.40 2.72
N CYS A 548 -44.99 -14.62 3.74
CA CYS A 548 -45.46 -14.80 5.10
C CYS A 548 -46.48 -13.72 5.46
N PHE A 549 -47.51 -14.07 6.24
CA PHE A 549 -48.55 -13.14 6.65
C PHE A 549 -48.58 -13.01 8.17
N PHE A 550 -48.53 -11.77 8.65
CA PHE A 550 -48.50 -11.44 10.07
C PHE A 550 -49.56 -10.37 10.38
N LYS A 551 -49.87 -10.24 11.66
CA LYS A 551 -50.75 -9.20 12.18
C LYS A 551 -49.95 -8.28 13.08
N ILE A 552 -49.99 -6.97 12.81
CA ILE A 552 -49.41 -5.95 13.69
C ILE A 552 -50.50 -5.12 14.37
N LYS A 553 -50.27 -4.76 15.63
CA LYS A 553 -51.16 -3.92 16.44
C LYS A 553 -50.42 -2.67 16.91
N ASP A 554 -51.06 -1.52 16.77
CA ASP A 554 -50.57 -0.27 17.34
C ASP A 554 -50.86 -0.24 18.84
N LEU A 555 -49.81 -0.11 19.65
CA LEU A 555 -49.88 -0.05 21.12
C LEU A 555 -49.89 1.39 21.65
N SER A 556 -49.80 2.40 20.79
CA SER A 556 -49.69 3.82 21.20
C SER A 556 -50.94 4.39 21.88
N THR A 557 -52.08 3.68 21.86
CA THR A 557 -53.40 4.18 22.30
C THR A 557 -54.03 3.40 23.45
N SER A 558 -53.44 2.28 23.90
CA SER A 558 -53.90 1.56 25.09
C SER A 558 -53.27 2.14 26.35
N SER A 559 -54.05 2.90 27.11
CA SER A 559 -53.78 3.26 28.49
C SER A 559 -53.36 2.02 29.31
N CYS A 560 -52.26 2.17 30.04
CA CYS A 560 -51.70 1.27 31.06
C CYS A 560 -52.63 0.20 31.64
N ILE A 561 -52.16 -1.05 31.63
CA ILE A 561 -51.99 -2.01 32.75
C ILE A 561 -51.81 -3.38 32.08
N GLU A 562 -50.58 -3.67 31.66
CA GLU A 562 -50.02 -5.03 31.45
C GLU A 562 -48.53 -4.94 31.04
N ALA A 563 -47.83 -3.92 31.54
CA ALA A 563 -46.39 -3.76 31.38
C ALA A 563 -45.74 -3.92 32.76
N ALA A 564 -45.77 -5.15 33.28
CA ALA A 564 -45.02 -5.52 34.48
C ALA A 564 -43.80 -6.42 34.17
N ASP A 565 -43.63 -6.87 32.92
CA ASP A 565 -42.42 -7.57 32.49
C ASP A 565 -41.76 -6.78 31.37
N GLY A 566 -40.53 -6.31 31.62
CA GLY A 566 -39.73 -5.42 30.74
C GLY A 566 -39.27 -6.03 29.41
N SER A 567 -40.03 -6.93 28.80
CA SER A 567 -39.76 -7.49 27.47
C SER A 567 -40.19 -6.50 26.37
N CYS A 568 -39.31 -5.55 26.07
CA CYS A 568 -39.47 -4.56 25.00
C CYS A 568 -39.24 -5.19 23.61
N GLY A 569 -40.31 -5.73 23.01
CA GLY A 569 -40.32 -6.23 21.63
C GLY A 569 -41.23 -7.45 21.47
N SER A 570 -42.07 -7.48 20.45
CA SER A 570 -42.81 -8.69 20.08
C SER A 570 -41.92 -9.56 19.19
N ASP A 571 -41.55 -10.73 19.68
CA ASP A 571 -40.78 -11.72 18.93
C ASP A 571 -41.69 -12.87 18.51
N ILE A 572 -41.55 -13.29 17.25
CA ILE A 572 -42.23 -14.47 16.71
C ILE A 572 -41.16 -15.46 16.30
N VAL A 573 -41.23 -16.66 16.88
CA VAL A 573 -40.44 -17.81 16.45
C VAL A 573 -41.09 -18.42 15.23
N LEU A 574 -40.33 -18.56 14.15
CA LEU A 574 -40.81 -19.08 12.87
C LEU A 574 -40.45 -20.57 12.65
N SER A 575 -39.61 -21.13 13.51
CA SER A 575 -39.12 -22.51 13.45
C SER A 575 -39.82 -23.41 14.50
N PRO A 576 -40.55 -24.48 14.10
CA PRO A 576 -41.30 -25.32 15.06
C PRO A 576 -40.47 -26.38 15.80
N GLY A 577 -39.20 -26.61 15.42
CA GLY A 577 -38.40 -27.77 15.88
C GLY A 577 -37.01 -27.47 16.47
N GLY A 578 -36.61 -26.20 16.59
CA GLY A 578 -35.33 -25.79 17.21
C GLY A 578 -35.53 -25.32 18.66
N SER A 579 -34.45 -25.31 19.47
CA SER A 579 -34.46 -24.79 20.86
C SER A 579 -35.25 -23.48 20.97
N THR A 580 -35.99 -23.29 22.06
CA THR A 580 -36.80 -22.11 22.42
C THR A 580 -36.01 -20.78 22.57
N ASP A 581 -34.80 -20.72 22.05
CA ASP A 581 -33.83 -19.67 22.25
C ASP A 581 -34.07 -18.54 21.25
N VAL A 582 -34.71 -17.47 21.73
CA VAL A 582 -34.98 -16.24 21.00
C VAL A 582 -33.79 -15.29 21.11
N PHE A 583 -33.41 -14.64 20.02
CA PHE A 583 -32.39 -13.59 20.02
C PHE A 583 -32.91 -12.27 20.60
N ASP A 584 -32.10 -11.60 21.41
CA ASP A 584 -32.41 -10.30 21.99
C ASP A 584 -32.04 -9.16 21.03
N VAL A 585 -33.02 -8.74 20.22
CA VAL A 585 -32.86 -7.63 19.27
C VAL A 585 -32.81 -6.27 19.96
N SER A 586 -33.09 -6.21 21.27
CA SER A 586 -33.07 -4.97 22.07
C SER A 586 -31.72 -4.66 22.71
N ARG A 587 -30.71 -5.53 22.51
CA ARG A 587 -29.35 -5.35 23.01
C ARG A 587 -28.36 -4.99 21.91
N THR A 588 -27.23 -4.43 22.34
CA THR A 588 -26.03 -4.30 21.51
C THR A 588 -25.57 -5.71 21.11
N PRO A 589 -25.11 -5.91 19.86
CA PRO A 589 -24.81 -4.92 18.83
C PRO A 589 -25.98 -4.58 17.89
N ILE A 590 -27.10 -5.32 17.95
CA ILE A 590 -28.17 -5.25 16.95
C ILE A 590 -28.87 -3.88 16.98
N THR A 591 -29.11 -3.36 18.17
CA THR A 591 -29.70 -2.01 18.34
C THR A 591 -28.84 -0.92 17.72
N ASP A 592 -27.52 -1.03 17.82
CA ASP A 592 -26.59 0.00 17.37
C ASP A 592 -26.52 0.05 15.84
N PHE A 593 -26.43 -1.12 15.19
CA PHE A 593 -26.53 -1.20 13.74
C PHE A 593 -27.86 -0.68 13.21
N HIS A 594 -28.96 -1.01 13.89
CA HIS A 594 -30.27 -0.51 13.51
C HIS A 594 -30.40 1.02 13.71
N TYR A 595 -29.75 1.59 14.74
CA TYR A 595 -29.67 3.04 14.89
C TYR A 595 -28.87 3.69 13.75
N GLN A 596 -27.74 3.10 13.35
CA GLN A 596 -26.95 3.58 12.20
C GLN A 596 -27.74 3.53 10.89
N GLU A 597 -28.49 2.44 10.68
CA GLU A 597 -29.35 2.25 9.51
C GLU A 597 -30.45 3.33 9.44
N ARG A 598 -31.14 3.58 10.55
CA ARG A 598 -32.16 4.65 10.64
C ARG A 598 -31.56 6.03 10.39
N HIS A 599 -30.39 6.31 10.94
CA HIS A 599 -29.70 7.58 10.73
C HIS A 599 -29.35 7.79 9.25
N GLN A 600 -28.92 6.74 8.54
CA GLN A 600 -28.63 6.80 7.11
C GLN A 600 -29.89 6.97 6.26
N GLN A 601 -30.97 6.25 6.55
CA GLN A 601 -32.26 6.42 5.88
C GLN A 601 -32.83 7.84 6.08
N GLY A 602 -32.68 8.39 7.30
CA GLY A 602 -33.09 9.76 7.60
C GLY A 602 -32.26 10.83 6.88
N LYS A 603 -31.00 10.55 6.53
CA LYS A 603 -30.21 11.42 5.64
C LYS A 603 -30.68 11.34 4.20
N LEU A 604 -30.97 10.13 3.70
CA LEU A 604 -31.45 9.91 2.33
C LEU A 604 -32.84 10.52 2.08
N ALA A 605 -33.73 10.52 3.08
CA ALA A 605 -35.07 11.11 2.97
C ALA A 605 -35.08 12.66 3.04
N LYS A 606 -33.95 13.30 3.37
CA LYS A 606 -33.77 14.75 3.43
C LYS A 606 -33.09 15.33 2.18
N VAL A 607 -32.65 14.48 1.27
CA VAL A 607 -32.16 14.81 -0.09
C VAL A 607 -33.32 14.61 -1.04
#